data_AF-A0A8T6N3H3-F1
#
_entry.id   AF-A0A8T6N3H3-F1
#
_cell.length_a   1.000
_cell.length_b   1.000
_cell.length_c   1.000
_cell.angle_alpha   90.00
_cell.angle_beta   90.00
_cell.angle_gamma   90.00
#
_symmetry.space_group_name_H-M   'P 1'
#
loop_
_entity.id
_entity.type
_entity.pdbx_description
1 polymer ?
#
loop_
_entity_poly.entity_id
_entity_poly.type
_entity_poly.pdbx_seq_one_letter_code
_entity_poly.pdbx_strand_id
1 'polypeptide(L)'
;MKIHEVSGEAQELAALVQYLIGKSEDLKSKPEMKTNSFIDMARNMGVNITFGNLQAMSQQAPLKNMVTDLNQDTISFGVGSDDAKMPVDKARDTVKKMAKRSLGKRN
;
A
#
# COMPACT_ATOMS: atom_id res chain seq x y z
N MET A 1 -29.62 -9.40 -3.72
CA MET A 1 -28.15 -9.22 -3.75
C MET A 1 -27.84 -7.83 -3.22
N LYS A 2 -27.20 -7.73 -2.05
CA LYS A 2 -26.70 -6.46 -1.50
C LYS A 2 -25.25 -6.31 -1.94
N ILE A 3 -25.02 -5.50 -2.96
CA ILE A 3 -23.69 -5.04 -3.34
C ILE A 3 -23.42 -3.83 -2.45
N HIS A 4 -22.84 -4.07 -1.28
CA HIS A 4 -22.37 -3.00 -0.41
C HIS A 4 -20.84 -3.08 -0.32
N GLU A 5 -20.21 -1.95 -0.64
CA GLU A 5 -19.10 -1.37 0.13
C GLU A 5 -17.64 -1.70 -0.16
N VAL A 6 -17.28 -2.54 -1.15
CA VAL A 6 -15.84 -2.67 -1.50
C VAL A 6 -15.24 -1.33 -1.98
N SER A 7 -16.03 -0.45 -2.60
CA SER A 7 -15.59 0.89 -3.00
C SER A 7 -15.58 1.92 -1.86
N GLY A 8 -16.47 1.77 -0.87
CA GLY A 8 -16.60 2.69 0.27
C GLY A 8 -15.49 2.47 1.29
N GLU A 9 -15.25 1.22 1.66
CA GLU A 9 -14.24 0.82 2.65
C GLU A 9 -12.83 1.28 2.26
N ALA A 10 -12.46 1.13 0.97
CA ALA A 10 -11.16 1.57 0.47
C ALA A 10 -10.99 3.10 0.55
N GLN A 11 -12.09 3.84 0.41
CA GLN A 11 -12.10 5.30 0.41
C GLN A 11 -12.09 5.85 1.84
N GLU A 12 -12.79 5.17 2.76
CA GLU A 12 -12.73 5.44 4.20
C GLU A 12 -11.34 5.14 4.78
N LEU A 13 -10.72 4.04 4.38
CA LEU A 13 -9.34 3.73 4.75
C LEU A 13 -8.38 4.78 4.18
N ALA A 14 -8.56 5.22 2.95
CA ALA A 14 -7.73 6.28 2.37
C ALA A 14 -7.87 7.60 3.13
N ALA A 15 -9.09 7.97 3.54
CA ALA A 15 -9.33 9.15 4.36
C ALA A 15 -8.65 9.04 5.74
N LEU A 16 -8.70 7.88 6.37
CA LEU A 16 -8.00 7.61 7.63
C LEU A 16 -6.48 7.75 7.46
N VAL A 17 -5.92 7.15 6.41
CA VAL A 17 -4.49 7.25 6.11
C VAL A 17 -4.08 8.70 5.86
N GLN A 18 -4.86 9.46 5.08
CA GLN A 18 -4.60 10.88 4.82
C GLN A 18 -4.64 11.73 6.10
N TYR A 19 -5.59 11.44 7.00
CA TYR A 19 -5.67 12.08 8.31
C TYR A 19 -4.44 11.79 9.17
N LEU A 20 -3.99 10.53 9.22
CA LEU A 20 -2.81 10.12 9.97
C LEU A 20 -1.53 10.77 9.41
N ILE A 21 -1.40 10.88 8.09
CA ILE A 21 -0.29 11.59 7.44
C ILE A 21 -0.29 13.07 7.88
N GLY A 22 -1.41 13.79 7.72
CA GLY A 22 -1.47 15.20 8.10
C GLY A 22 -1.14 15.44 9.58
N LYS A 23 -1.67 14.59 10.47
CA LYS A 23 -1.36 14.66 11.90
C LYS A 23 0.12 14.40 12.20
N SER A 24 0.76 13.48 11.47
CA SER A 24 2.18 13.19 11.66
C SER A 24 3.09 14.33 11.21
N GLU A 25 2.70 15.05 10.14
CA GLU A 25 3.37 16.26 9.65
C GLU A 25 3.30 17.38 10.70
N ASP A 26 2.11 17.62 11.27
CA ASP A 26 1.91 18.58 12.36
C ASP A 26 2.79 18.27 13.57
N LEU A 27 2.93 16.98 13.89
CA LEU A 27 3.72 16.50 15.03
C LEU A 27 5.21 16.30 14.72
N LYS A 28 5.66 16.59 13.49
CA LYS A 28 7.03 16.30 12.99
C LYS A 28 7.49 14.87 13.31
N SER A 29 6.57 13.93 13.22
CA SER A 29 6.77 12.52 13.56
C SER A 29 6.66 11.65 12.32
N LYS A 30 7.26 10.45 12.37
CA LYS A 30 7.10 9.49 11.27
C LYS A 30 5.64 9.02 11.21
N PRO A 31 5.01 8.93 10.03
CA PRO A 31 3.65 8.42 9.90
C PRO A 31 3.64 6.89 10.03
N GLU A 32 4.04 6.37 11.20
CA GLU A 32 4.16 4.94 11.47
C GLU A 32 3.30 4.56 12.69
N MET A 33 2.59 3.45 12.62
CA MET A 33 1.84 2.92 13.75
C MET A 33 1.80 1.39 13.74
N LYS A 34 1.35 0.79 14.84
CA LYS A 34 1.15 -0.66 14.91
C LYS A 34 0.04 -1.10 13.97
N THR A 35 0.30 -2.13 13.17
CA THR A 35 -0.66 -2.65 12.18
C THR A 35 -1.97 -3.10 12.84
N ASN A 36 -1.89 -3.76 13.99
CA ASN A 36 -3.09 -4.14 14.75
C ASN A 36 -3.89 -2.91 15.21
N SER A 37 -3.23 -1.85 15.65
CA SER A 37 -3.91 -0.61 16.06
C SER A 37 -4.60 0.08 14.88
N PHE A 38 -4.02 0.02 13.68
CA PHE A 38 -4.67 0.51 12.47
C PHE A 38 -5.92 -0.33 12.12
N ILE A 39 -5.80 -1.65 12.18
CA ILE A 39 -6.93 -2.57 11.94
C ILE A 39 -8.06 -2.32 12.94
N ASP A 40 -7.74 -2.13 14.22
CA ASP A 40 -8.75 -1.85 15.25
C ASP A 40 -9.41 -0.48 15.03
N MET A 41 -8.65 0.52 14.57
CA MET A 41 -9.19 1.83 14.21
C MET A 41 -10.14 1.73 13.01
N ALA A 42 -9.78 0.96 11.98
CA ALA A 42 -10.66 0.67 10.85
C ALA A 42 -11.95 -0.04 11.28
N ARG A 43 -11.85 -1.04 12.16
CA ARG A 43 -13.02 -1.74 12.71
C ARG A 43 -13.94 -0.81 13.49
N ASN A 44 -13.38 0.13 14.25
CA ASN A 44 -14.17 1.15 14.97
C ASN A 44 -14.93 2.09 14.02
N MET A 45 -14.46 2.26 12.79
CA MET A 45 -15.17 3.00 11.74
C MET A 45 -16.18 2.13 10.98
N GLY A 46 -16.37 0.86 11.36
CA GLY A 46 -17.24 -0.09 10.67
C GLY A 46 -16.57 -0.89 9.55
N VAL A 47 -15.29 -0.64 9.28
CA VAL A 47 -14.53 -1.30 8.21
C VAL A 47 -13.88 -2.57 8.75
N ASN A 48 -14.46 -3.73 8.43
CA ASN A 48 -13.97 -5.01 8.94
C ASN A 48 -12.84 -5.57 8.05
N ILE A 49 -11.60 -5.14 8.31
CA ILE A 49 -10.42 -5.62 7.60
C ILE A 49 -9.55 -6.57 8.44
N THR A 50 -8.85 -7.45 7.73
CA THR A 50 -7.79 -8.31 8.27
C THR A 50 -6.44 -7.87 7.70
N PHE A 51 -5.35 -8.35 8.28
CA PHE A 51 -4.00 -8.08 7.73
C PHE A 51 -3.88 -8.50 6.26
N GLY A 52 -4.39 -9.68 5.89
CA GLY A 52 -4.35 -10.16 4.50
C GLY A 52 -5.14 -9.26 3.54
N ASN A 53 -6.33 -8.81 3.95
CA ASN A 53 -7.13 -7.87 3.15
C ASN A 53 -6.45 -6.52 3.04
N LEU A 54 -5.90 -6.00 4.14
CA LEU A 54 -5.15 -4.74 4.17
C LEU A 54 -3.92 -4.80 3.23
N GLN A 55 -3.22 -5.93 3.19
CA GLN A 55 -2.08 -6.13 2.30
C GLN A 55 -2.48 -6.19 0.82
N ALA A 56 -3.65 -6.75 0.51
CA ALA A 56 -4.19 -6.71 -0.85
C ALA A 56 -4.62 -5.28 -1.23
N MET A 57 -5.28 -4.57 -0.32
CA MET A 57 -5.76 -3.21 -0.53
C MET A 57 -4.61 -2.19 -0.63
N SER A 58 -3.54 -2.36 0.14
CA SER A 58 -2.35 -1.50 0.05
C SER A 58 -1.62 -1.62 -1.29
N GLN A 59 -1.87 -2.67 -2.07
CA GLN A 59 -1.34 -2.81 -3.43
C GLN A 59 -2.26 -2.21 -4.50
N GLN A 60 -3.45 -1.76 -4.12
CA GLN A 60 -4.46 -1.21 -5.00
C GLN A 60 -4.64 0.30 -4.79
N ALA A 61 -5.04 1.01 -5.83
CA ALA A 61 -5.44 2.41 -5.67
C ALA A 61 -6.74 2.46 -4.83
N PRO A 62 -6.90 3.48 -3.95
CA PRO A 62 -6.01 4.62 -3.74
C PRO A 62 -4.84 4.39 -2.75
N LEU A 63 -4.91 3.34 -1.93
CA LEU A 63 -3.99 3.10 -0.80
C LEU A 63 -2.53 2.87 -1.23
N LYS A 64 -2.31 2.33 -2.43
CA LYS A 64 -0.98 2.09 -3.01
C LYS A 64 -0.06 3.31 -3.00
N ASN A 65 -0.61 4.50 -3.13
CA ASN A 65 0.20 5.73 -3.17
C ASN A 65 0.40 6.35 -1.78
N MET A 66 -0.24 5.78 -0.75
CA MET A 66 -0.30 6.32 0.60
C MET A 66 0.38 5.41 1.63
N VAL A 67 0.47 4.10 1.37
CA VAL A 67 1.15 3.13 2.22
C VAL A 67 2.55 2.87 1.66
N THR A 68 3.57 3.23 2.43
CA THR A 68 4.99 3.10 2.03
C THR A 68 5.59 1.76 2.45
N ASP A 69 5.21 1.25 3.62
CA ASP A 69 5.63 -0.07 4.12
C ASP A 69 4.51 -0.70 4.96
N LEU A 70 4.34 -2.02 4.84
CA LEU A 70 3.36 -2.77 5.61
C LEU A 70 3.93 -4.13 6.02
N ASN A 71 4.02 -4.35 7.32
CA ASN A 71 4.37 -5.63 7.91
C ASN A 71 3.39 -5.98 9.06
N GLN A 72 3.57 -7.14 9.68
CA GLN A 72 2.64 -7.63 10.72
C GLN A 72 2.66 -6.78 11.99
N ASP A 73 3.77 -6.08 12.27
CA ASP A 73 3.96 -5.30 13.47
C ASP A 73 3.63 -3.82 13.25
N THR A 74 4.10 -3.26 12.13
CA THR A 74 4.02 -1.84 11.80
C THR A 74 3.53 -1.57 10.38
N ILE A 75 2.83 -0.45 10.25
CA ILE A 75 2.39 0.13 8.98
C ILE A 75 2.91 1.58 8.92
N SER A 76 3.54 1.90 7.79
CA SER A 76 4.09 3.23 7.50
C SER A 76 3.31 3.87 6.36
N PHE A 77 2.96 5.12 6.54
CA PHE A 77 2.25 5.95 5.59
C PHE A 77 3.15 7.06 5.06
N GLY A 78 2.82 7.60 3.89
CA GLY A 78 3.54 8.74 3.33
C GLY A 78 2.90 9.23 2.04
N VAL A 79 2.98 10.54 1.81
CA VAL A 79 2.73 11.12 0.49
C VAL A 79 3.95 10.82 -0.36
N GLY A 80 3.78 9.96 -1.38
CA GLY A 80 4.86 9.38 -2.17
C GLY A 80 5.98 10.36 -2.54
N SER A 81 7.09 10.23 -1.84
CA SER A 81 8.41 10.36 -2.46
C SER A 81 8.82 8.93 -2.79
N ASP A 82 9.21 8.71 -4.04
CA ASP A 82 9.54 7.44 -4.71
C ASP A 82 10.33 6.40 -3.88
N ASP A 83 9.67 5.74 -2.93
CA ASP A 83 10.16 4.56 -2.24
C ASP A 83 9.06 3.50 -2.15
N ALA A 84 8.24 3.41 -3.20
CA ALA A 84 7.73 2.10 -3.56
C ALA A 84 8.96 1.23 -3.81
N LYS A 85 9.35 0.42 -2.82
CA LYS A 85 10.15 -0.80 -3.01
C LYS A 85 9.46 -1.60 -4.11
N MET A 86 9.78 -1.29 -5.36
CA MET A 86 9.79 -2.29 -6.41
C MET A 86 10.65 -3.40 -5.83
N PRO A 87 10.16 -4.65 -5.70
CA PRO A 87 11.08 -5.75 -5.56
C PRO A 87 11.99 -5.63 -6.79
N VAL A 88 13.25 -5.25 -6.56
CA VAL A 88 14.26 -4.90 -7.59
C VAL A 88 14.47 -6.04 -8.60
N ASP A 89 13.86 -7.20 -8.33
CA ASP A 89 13.79 -8.37 -9.18
C ASP A 89 12.88 -8.22 -10.42
N LYS A 90 11.75 -7.48 -10.36
CA LYS A 90 10.81 -7.43 -11.51
C LYS A 90 11.27 -6.53 -12.67
N ALA A 91 12.07 -5.49 -12.40
CA ALA A 91 12.63 -4.65 -13.45
C ALA A 91 13.81 -5.31 -14.18
N ARG A 92 14.64 -6.08 -13.46
CA ARG A 92 15.80 -6.79 -14.02
C ARG A 92 15.39 -7.93 -14.95
N ASP A 93 14.33 -8.65 -14.62
CA ASP A 93 13.83 -9.76 -15.45
C ASP A 93 13.27 -9.32 -16.81
N THR A 94 12.65 -8.14 -16.87
CA THR A 94 12.07 -7.61 -18.12
C THR A 94 13.18 -7.25 -19.12
N VAL A 95 14.26 -6.61 -18.66
CA VAL A 95 15.41 -6.26 -19.52
C VAL A 95 16.19 -7.50 -19.93
N LYS A 96 16.38 -8.47 -19.02
CA LYS A 96 17.09 -9.73 -19.33
C LYS A 96 16.35 -10.57 -20.37
N LYS A 97 15.00 -10.58 -20.35
CA LYS A 97 14.18 -11.23 -21.39
C LYS A 97 14.24 -10.49 -22.74
N MET A 98 14.34 -9.17 -22.75
CA MET A 98 14.47 -8.38 -23.99
C MET A 98 15.86 -8.50 -24.63
N ALA A 99 16.93 -8.45 -23.82
CA ALA A 99 18.30 -8.63 -24.30
C ALA A 99 18.51 -10.03 -24.91
N LYS A 100 17.93 -11.07 -24.30
CA LYS A 100 18.02 -12.45 -24.80
C LYS A 100 17.23 -12.67 -26.10
N ARG A 101 16.16 -11.91 -26.34
CA ARG A 101 15.42 -11.94 -27.63
C ARG A 101 16.13 -11.18 -28.75
N SER A 102 16.91 -10.15 -28.42
CA SER A 102 17.68 -9.38 -29.42
C SER A 102 18.93 -10.12 -29.91
N LEU A 103 19.56 -10.95 -29.06
CA LEU A 103 20.74 -11.76 -29.43
C LEU A 103 20.41 -13.05 -30.19
N GLY A 104 19.16 -13.49 -30.21
CA GLY A 104 18.73 -14.75 -30.86
C GLY A 104 18.35 -14.63 -32.35
N LYS A 105 18.52 -13.47 -32.99
CA LYS A 105 18.15 -13.24 -34.41
C LYS A 105 19.34 -12.93 -35.32
N ARG A 106 20.46 -13.62 -35.08
CA ARG A 106 21.58 -13.76 -36.01
C ARG A 106 22.11 -15.19 -35.88
N ASN A 107 21.54 -16.07 -36.70
CA ASN A 107 22.17 -17.23 -37.34
C ASN A 107 21.17 -17.78 -38.35
#